data_AF-A0A9K3P3I8-F1
#
_entry.id   AF-A0A9K3P3I8-F1
#
_cell.length_a   1.000
_cell.length_b   1.000
_cell.length_c   1.000
_cell.angle_alpha   90.00
_cell.angle_beta   90.00
_cell.angle_gamma   90.00
#
_symmetry.space_group_name_H-M   'P 1'
#
loop_
_entity.id
_entity.type
_entity.pdbx_description
1 polymer ?
#
loop_
_entity_poly.entity_id
_entity_poly.type
_entity_poly.pdbx_seq_one_letter_code
_entity_poly.pdbx_strand_id
1 'polypeptide(L)'
;MVTPGPEKGKTVADEPSIVIAPPASVHTSELPEGNVQRDEEKIEHQESEIRDVEEETPIRLDETLDDYYYRSYTEKKAANLDTPVWKLKQCDTFVDWQVCWEWFKGVFPPSEIKFQEEQTYERTYHAYLQESAHASSTTHGIVREWRNMQKEWEAFEASKKEIAVEKAQMAVLKTELEADKAKFEDEQKTEEWSAMGWKKKAEAEAALLAEERKRWKEACERDNNEKRTLRNEAVNLKAEIEKLKKEKTDVETVATKAWSHRERSEQKEVETCETLAHRNKEIAELTSLLLEQEQTKEEHDAAKKDLQLVQVEKAELARRLSEIDKKLEDAETARVTAESIMGPLTNNMLWMQHHGVINIVNSIMNSIKLDESVAKLMVT
;
A
#
# COMPACT_ATOMS: atom_id res chain seq x y z
N MET A 1 -9.16 -21.31 30.90
CA MET A 1 -10.02 -22.45 31.23
C MET A 1 -9.63 -23.61 30.31
N VAL A 2 -9.08 -24.64 30.95
CA VAL A 2 -8.88 -26.04 30.51
C VAL A 2 -8.31 -26.30 29.09
N THR A 3 -7.01 -26.54 29.07
CA THR A 3 -6.27 -27.35 28.08
C THR A 3 -6.25 -28.83 28.51
N PRO A 4 -6.24 -29.80 27.58
CA PRO A 4 -5.71 -31.13 27.83
C PRO A 4 -4.36 -31.33 27.12
N GLY A 5 -3.37 -31.79 27.90
CA GLY A 5 -2.06 -32.22 27.43
C GLY A 5 -1.96 -33.73 27.17
N PRO A 6 -0.83 -34.21 26.66
CA PRO A 6 -0.69 -35.47 25.93
C PRO A 6 -0.15 -36.62 26.79
N GLU A 7 -0.61 -37.86 26.53
CA GLU A 7 -0.02 -39.07 27.08
C GLU A 7 1.00 -39.71 26.12
N LYS A 8 2.12 -40.10 26.72
CA LYS A 8 3.35 -40.60 26.11
C LYS A 8 3.23 -42.09 25.80
N GLY A 9 3.90 -42.51 24.72
CA GLY A 9 4.08 -43.90 24.35
C GLY A 9 5.33 -44.59 24.96
N LYS A 10 5.32 -45.92 24.77
CA LYS A 10 6.42 -46.90 24.64
C LYS A 10 7.32 -47.19 25.86
N THR A 11 7.38 -48.47 26.24
CA THR A 11 8.48 -49.40 25.91
C THR A 11 8.06 -50.87 26.05
N VAL A 12 8.52 -51.70 25.11
CA VAL A 12 8.47 -53.17 25.05
C VAL A 12 9.90 -53.67 25.29
N ALA A 13 10.11 -54.66 26.16
CA ALA A 13 11.13 -55.71 26.04
C ALA A 13 11.01 -56.78 27.14
N ASP A 14 11.43 -58.00 26.79
CA ASP A 14 11.76 -59.19 27.60
C ASP A 14 10.70 -60.27 27.85
N GLU A 15 10.69 -61.27 26.94
CA GLU A 15 10.37 -62.67 27.21
C GLU A 15 11.68 -63.52 27.19
N PRO A 16 11.86 -64.50 28.10
CA PRO A 16 13.05 -65.35 28.13
C PRO A 16 12.94 -66.61 27.24
N SER A 17 14.04 -66.88 26.52
CA SER A 17 14.34 -68.10 25.75
C SER A 17 14.35 -69.38 26.58
N ILE A 18 13.65 -70.41 26.10
CA ILE A 18 13.80 -71.80 26.53
C ILE A 18 14.79 -72.50 25.59
N VAL A 19 15.83 -73.10 26.19
CA VAL A 19 16.91 -73.84 25.53
C VAL A 19 16.49 -75.29 25.30
N ILE A 20 16.60 -75.76 24.06
CA ILE A 20 16.45 -77.17 23.66
C ILE A 20 17.86 -77.74 23.42
N ALA A 21 18.19 -78.84 24.10
CA ALA A 21 19.43 -79.60 23.90
C ALA A 21 19.26 -80.75 22.88
N PRO A 22 20.28 -81.09 22.07
CA PRO A 22 20.27 -82.25 21.17
C PRO A 22 21.00 -83.50 21.76
N PRO A 23 20.87 -84.69 21.14
CA PRO A 23 21.12 -85.99 21.77
C PRO A 23 22.55 -86.53 21.57
N ALA A 24 22.99 -87.42 22.48
CA ALA A 24 24.28 -88.11 22.43
C ALA A 24 24.14 -89.57 21.96
N SER A 25 25.09 -90.00 21.11
CA SER A 25 25.19 -91.34 20.53
C SER A 25 26.15 -92.28 21.29
N VAL A 26 25.73 -93.54 21.38
CA VAL A 26 26.46 -94.83 21.33
C VAL A 26 28.01 -94.82 21.33
N HIS A 27 28.60 -95.63 22.21
CA HIS A 27 29.83 -96.39 21.92
C HIS A 27 29.95 -97.69 22.76
N THR A 28 30.35 -98.75 22.06
CA THR A 28 30.62 -100.13 22.52
C THR A 28 32.12 -100.43 22.35
N SER A 29 32.75 -101.17 23.27
CA SER A 29 33.99 -102.01 23.10
C SER A 29 34.29 -102.67 24.46
N GLU A 30 34.26 -103.99 24.65
CA GLU A 30 35.18 -105.07 24.18
C GLU A 30 36.65 -104.94 24.65
N LEU A 31 37.06 -105.94 25.43
CA LEU A 31 38.42 -106.32 25.87
C LEU A 31 38.84 -107.61 25.14
N PRO A 32 40.15 -107.87 25.00
CA PRO A 32 40.60 -109.24 25.29
C PRO A 32 42.00 -109.38 25.96
N GLU A 33 42.06 -110.39 26.84
CA GLU A 33 43.04 -111.49 27.04
C GLU A 33 44.58 -111.31 27.01
N GLY A 34 45.27 -112.05 27.92
CA GLY A 34 46.57 -112.66 27.63
C GLY A 34 47.52 -113.02 28.81
N ASN A 35 47.39 -114.26 29.34
CA ASN A 35 48.36 -115.22 29.94
C ASN A 35 49.80 -114.84 30.41
N VAL A 36 50.28 -115.52 31.48
CA VAL A 36 51.27 -116.65 31.46
C VAL A 36 51.68 -117.11 32.88
N GLN A 37 51.81 -118.43 33.03
CA GLN A 37 52.16 -119.32 34.18
C GLN A 37 53.58 -119.18 34.74
N ARG A 38 53.83 -119.69 35.97
CA ARG A 38 54.63 -120.93 36.25
C ARG A 38 55.05 -121.10 37.73
N ASP A 39 54.64 -122.25 38.28
CA ASP A 39 55.25 -123.22 39.22
C ASP A 39 56.35 -122.82 40.23
N GLU A 40 56.19 -123.28 41.48
CA GLU A 40 57.20 -124.10 42.19
C GLU A 40 56.58 -124.81 43.41
N GLU A 41 56.20 -126.08 43.21
CA GLU A 41 55.95 -127.08 44.25
C GLU A 41 57.26 -127.88 44.42
N LYS A 42 57.93 -127.79 45.58
CA LYS A 42 58.63 -128.90 46.22
C LYS A 42 59.33 -128.46 47.51
N ILE A 43 59.36 -129.40 48.45
CA ILE A 43 60.02 -129.40 49.76
C ILE A 43 59.09 -128.95 50.90
N GLU A 44 58.14 -129.81 51.27
CA GLU A 44 57.90 -130.14 52.69
C GLU A 44 57.04 -131.41 52.87
N HIS A 45 57.23 -132.42 52.01
CA HIS A 45 56.79 -133.78 52.32
C HIS A 45 57.86 -134.48 53.17
N GLN A 46 57.94 -134.09 54.44
CA GLN A 46 58.58 -134.94 55.46
C GLN A 46 58.18 -134.63 56.90
N GLU A 47 56.99 -134.07 57.20
CA GLU A 47 56.59 -133.84 58.60
C GLU A 47 55.12 -134.13 58.98
N SER A 48 54.24 -134.54 58.06
CA SER A 48 52.80 -134.69 58.39
C SER A 48 52.28 -136.13 58.52
N GLU A 49 53.14 -137.14 58.58
CA GLU A 49 52.75 -138.56 58.66
C GLU A 49 52.25 -139.00 60.07
N ILE A 50 51.79 -138.06 60.92
CA ILE A 50 51.39 -138.34 62.32
C ILE A 50 49.99 -137.77 62.70
N ARG A 51 49.18 -137.20 61.79
CA ARG A 51 47.83 -136.68 62.16
C ARG A 51 46.70 -137.05 61.18
N ASP A 52 46.38 -138.33 61.03
CA ASP A 52 45.18 -138.77 60.27
C ASP A 52 44.31 -139.76 61.04
N VAL A 53 44.33 -139.72 62.38
CA VAL A 53 43.42 -140.52 63.21
C VAL A 53 42.82 -139.64 64.30
N GLU A 54 42.00 -138.67 63.91
CA GLU A 54 41.00 -138.01 64.77
C GLU A 54 40.24 -137.00 63.91
N GLU A 55 38.98 -137.26 63.52
CA GLU A 55 37.90 -136.25 63.42
C GLU A 55 36.60 -136.78 62.75
N GLU A 56 35.81 -137.52 63.53
CA GLU A 56 34.34 -137.40 63.50
C GLU A 56 33.88 -137.40 64.96
N THR A 57 34.05 -136.26 65.63
CA THR A 57 33.53 -136.05 66.99
C THR A 57 32.24 -135.21 66.93
N PRO A 58 31.14 -135.66 67.58
CA PRO A 58 29.89 -134.89 67.68
C PRO A 58 30.10 -133.47 68.23
N ILE A 59 29.13 -132.58 67.99
CA ILE A 59 29.11 -131.21 68.53
C ILE A 59 29.37 -131.28 70.03
N ARG A 60 30.42 -130.60 70.50
CA ARG A 60 30.75 -130.59 71.92
C ARG A 60 29.76 -129.69 72.67
N LEU A 61 29.52 -129.98 73.95
CA LEU A 61 28.51 -129.27 74.76
C LEU A 61 28.82 -127.76 74.95
N ASP A 62 30.04 -127.35 74.65
CA ASP A 62 30.54 -125.97 74.69
C ASP A 62 30.67 -125.31 73.30
N GLU A 63 30.37 -126.03 72.21
CA GLU A 63 30.42 -125.52 70.84
C GLU A 63 29.05 -124.98 70.39
N THR A 64 29.06 -123.81 69.75
CA THR A 64 27.89 -123.30 69.02
C THR A 64 27.78 -123.97 67.65
N LEU A 65 26.58 -124.02 67.06
CA LEU A 65 26.35 -124.65 65.75
C LEU A 65 27.26 -124.06 64.65
N ASP A 66 27.57 -122.76 64.77
CA ASP A 66 28.46 -122.04 63.86
C ASP A 66 29.93 -122.49 64.04
N ASP A 67 30.38 -122.72 65.27
CA ASP A 67 31.73 -123.22 65.56
C ASP A 67 31.94 -124.64 65.02
N TYR A 68 30.92 -125.50 65.17
CA TYR A 68 30.93 -126.82 64.54
C TYR A 68 30.99 -126.74 63.02
N TYR A 69 30.28 -125.77 62.42
CA TYR A 69 30.31 -125.54 60.99
C TYR A 69 31.73 -125.21 60.53
N TYR A 70 32.44 -124.29 61.20
CA TYR A 70 33.83 -123.97 60.85
C TYR A 70 34.82 -125.11 61.13
N ARG A 71 34.62 -125.92 62.18
CA ARG A 71 35.49 -127.07 62.48
C ARG A 71 35.33 -128.21 61.47
N SER A 72 34.10 -128.44 61.00
CA SER A 72 33.77 -129.52 60.05
C SER A 72 33.80 -129.05 58.58
N TYR A 73 34.04 -127.75 58.36
CA TYR A 73 34.16 -127.17 57.04
C TYR A 73 35.40 -127.72 56.33
N THR A 74 35.15 -128.35 55.20
CA THR A 74 36.19 -128.67 54.22
C THR A 74 35.76 -128.11 52.88
N GLU A 75 36.68 -127.49 52.15
CA GLU A 75 36.43 -126.85 50.84
C GLU A 75 35.77 -127.82 49.84
N LYS A 76 36.07 -129.13 49.97
CA LYS A 76 35.45 -130.21 49.19
C LYS A 76 33.95 -130.41 49.48
N LYS A 77 33.44 -130.10 50.68
CA LYS A 77 32.01 -130.17 51.01
C LYS A 77 31.24 -128.95 50.52
N ALA A 78 31.86 -127.77 50.52
CA ALA A 78 31.25 -126.54 50.03
C ALA A 78 30.94 -126.58 48.52
N ALA A 79 31.86 -127.14 47.72
CA ALA A 79 31.69 -127.25 46.27
C ALA A 79 30.53 -128.17 45.80
N ASN A 80 29.97 -129.01 46.69
CA ASN A 80 28.85 -129.91 46.34
C ASN A 80 27.46 -129.27 46.52
N LEU A 81 27.35 -128.08 47.12
CA LEU A 81 26.07 -127.41 47.38
C LEU A 81 25.51 -126.65 46.17
N ASP A 82 26.35 -126.29 45.19
CA ASP A 82 25.98 -125.40 44.07
C ASP A 82 25.49 -126.13 42.81
N THR A 83 25.18 -127.43 42.89
CA THR A 83 24.64 -128.15 41.73
C THR A 83 23.13 -127.92 41.68
N PRO A 84 22.56 -127.30 40.62
CA PRO A 84 21.13 -127.16 40.50
C PRO A 84 20.45 -128.54 40.49
N VAL A 85 19.34 -128.66 41.22
CA VAL A 85 18.63 -129.94 41.45
C VAL A 85 17.94 -130.47 40.19
N TRP A 86 17.68 -129.60 39.20
CA TRP A 86 17.07 -129.97 37.91
C TRP A 86 18.10 -130.35 36.84
N LYS A 87 17.66 -131.16 35.89
CA LYS A 87 18.49 -131.65 34.76
C LYS A 87 18.26 -130.88 33.46
N LEU A 88 17.55 -129.75 33.49
CA LEU A 88 17.26 -128.96 32.28
C LEU A 88 18.53 -128.39 31.66
N LYS A 89 18.60 -128.48 30.34
CA LYS A 89 19.63 -127.84 29.52
C LYS A 89 19.03 -126.66 28.76
N GLN A 90 19.88 -125.70 28.39
CA GLN A 90 19.48 -124.59 27.53
C GLN A 90 18.93 -125.15 26.20
N CYS A 91 17.74 -124.68 25.79
CA CYS A 91 16.94 -125.14 24.64
C CYS A 91 16.01 -126.34 24.86
N ASP A 92 15.84 -126.83 26.10
CA ASP A 92 14.73 -127.74 26.42
C ASP A 92 13.38 -126.99 26.31
N THR A 93 12.41 -127.62 25.66
CA THR A 93 11.06 -127.07 25.48
C THR A 93 10.17 -127.43 26.67
N PHE A 94 9.52 -126.44 27.30
CA PHE A 94 8.56 -126.59 28.42
C PHE A 94 7.22 -127.24 27.98
N VAL A 95 7.30 -128.32 27.21
CA VAL A 95 6.14 -129.07 26.69
C VAL A 95 5.94 -130.35 27.50
N ASP A 96 7.01 -130.87 28.11
CA ASP A 96 6.95 -132.00 29.04
C ASP A 96 6.64 -131.50 30.46
N TRP A 97 5.44 -131.82 30.94
CA TRP A 97 4.97 -131.47 32.29
C TRP A 97 5.95 -131.89 33.39
N GLN A 98 6.61 -133.04 33.24
CA GLN A 98 7.51 -133.56 34.26
C GLN A 98 8.78 -132.69 34.39
N VAL A 99 9.27 -132.18 33.26
CA VAL A 99 10.44 -131.29 33.19
C VAL A 99 10.08 -129.91 33.74
N CYS A 100 8.89 -129.39 33.41
CA CYS A 100 8.35 -128.18 34.03
C CYS A 100 8.21 -128.32 35.55
N TRP A 101 7.80 -129.49 36.03
CA TRP A 101 7.62 -129.79 37.44
C TRP A 101 8.95 -129.89 38.19
N GLU A 102 9.96 -130.55 37.62
CA GLU A 102 11.32 -130.58 38.19
C GLU A 102 11.97 -129.20 38.23
N TRP A 103 11.75 -128.40 37.19
CA TRP A 103 12.17 -126.99 37.17
C TRP A 103 11.48 -126.19 38.28
N PHE A 104 10.15 -126.28 38.39
CA PHE A 104 9.38 -125.61 39.43
C PHE A 104 9.87 -125.99 40.84
N LYS A 105 10.22 -127.27 41.04
CA LYS A 105 10.72 -127.80 42.32
C LYS A 105 12.12 -127.35 42.74
N GLY A 106 12.91 -126.71 41.89
CA GLY A 106 14.17 -126.13 42.34
C GLY A 106 14.17 -124.60 42.41
N VAL A 107 13.18 -123.94 41.81
CA VAL A 107 13.20 -122.46 41.64
C VAL A 107 12.67 -121.85 42.92
N PHE A 108 11.76 -122.56 43.59
CA PHE A 108 11.16 -122.16 44.84
C PHE A 108 11.80 -122.93 46.00
N PRO A 109 11.97 -122.30 47.18
CA PRO A 109 12.50 -122.98 48.34
C PRO A 109 11.58 -124.16 48.74
N PRO A 110 12.13 -125.24 49.36
CA PRO A 110 11.35 -126.43 49.73
C PRO A 110 10.11 -126.14 50.58
N SER A 111 10.12 -125.05 51.37
CA SER A 111 8.97 -124.58 52.14
C SER A 111 7.83 -124.05 51.27
N GLU A 112 8.15 -123.33 50.17
CA GLU A 112 7.17 -122.82 49.22
C GLU A 112 6.57 -123.96 48.39
N ILE A 113 7.40 -124.94 48.01
CA ILE A 113 6.91 -126.14 47.29
C ILE A 113 5.93 -126.93 48.15
N LYS A 114 6.27 -127.16 49.44
CA LYS A 114 5.34 -127.81 50.37
C LYS A 114 4.08 -126.98 50.60
N PHE A 115 4.21 -125.66 50.69
CA PHE A 115 3.05 -124.77 50.83
C PHE A 115 2.10 -124.83 49.62
N GLN A 116 2.64 -125.00 48.40
CA GLN A 116 1.86 -125.20 47.18
C GLN A 116 1.31 -126.64 47.09
N GLU A 117 2.05 -127.66 47.52
CA GLU A 117 1.60 -129.07 47.59
C GLU A 117 0.51 -129.29 48.67
N GLU A 118 0.54 -128.53 49.77
CA GLU A 118 -0.46 -128.56 50.85
C GLU A 118 -1.66 -127.64 50.57
N GLN A 119 -1.61 -126.87 49.49
CA GLN A 119 -2.67 -125.94 49.11
C GLN A 119 -3.90 -126.73 48.64
N THR A 120 -5.08 -126.38 49.17
CA THR A 120 -6.32 -127.01 48.71
C THR A 120 -6.65 -126.55 47.28
N TYR A 121 -7.21 -127.45 46.48
CA TYR A 121 -7.66 -127.15 45.11
C TYR A 121 -8.54 -125.88 45.05
N GLU A 122 -9.43 -125.71 46.04
CA GLU A 122 -10.26 -124.51 46.21
C GLU A 122 -9.44 -123.21 46.34
N ARG A 123 -8.33 -123.24 47.10
CA ARG A 123 -7.49 -122.06 47.32
C ARG A 123 -6.72 -121.68 46.07
N THR A 124 -6.19 -122.65 45.32
CA THR A 124 -5.52 -122.42 44.04
C THR A 124 -6.50 -121.90 42.99
N TYR A 125 -7.73 -122.45 42.95
CA TYR A 125 -8.80 -121.96 42.08
C TYR A 125 -9.21 -120.52 42.41
N HIS A 126 -9.35 -120.17 43.69
CA HIS A 126 -9.63 -118.80 44.12
C HIS A 126 -8.50 -117.83 43.77
N ALA A 127 -7.24 -118.22 43.95
CA ALA A 127 -6.09 -117.41 43.54
C ALA A 127 -6.07 -117.18 42.02
N TYR A 128 -6.32 -118.22 41.23
CA TYR A 128 -6.48 -118.10 39.78
C TYR A 128 -7.60 -117.14 39.40
N LEU A 129 -8.78 -117.25 40.03
CA LEU A 129 -9.90 -116.34 39.79
C LEU A 129 -9.54 -114.89 40.13
N GLN A 130 -8.88 -114.66 41.27
CA GLN A 130 -8.46 -113.33 41.70
C GLN A 130 -7.43 -112.73 40.73
N GLU A 131 -6.40 -113.47 40.34
CA GLU A 131 -5.40 -113.01 39.37
C GLU A 131 -6.02 -112.77 37.99
N SER A 132 -6.94 -113.64 37.55
CA SER A 132 -7.65 -113.45 36.28
C SER A 132 -8.52 -112.18 36.30
N ALA A 133 -9.16 -111.88 37.43
CA ALA A 133 -9.94 -110.66 37.62
C ALA A 133 -9.05 -109.41 37.66
N HIS A 134 -7.90 -109.47 38.34
CA HIS A 134 -6.92 -108.38 38.36
C HIS A 134 -6.31 -108.13 36.97
N ALA A 135 -5.92 -109.18 36.26
CA ALA A 135 -5.39 -109.07 34.90
C ALA A 135 -6.43 -108.50 33.93
N SER A 136 -7.68 -108.96 33.99
CA SER A 136 -8.79 -108.42 33.18
C SER A 136 -9.06 -106.95 33.50
N SER A 137 -9.14 -106.59 34.79
CA SER A 137 -9.34 -105.21 35.24
C SER A 137 -8.23 -104.27 34.75
N THR A 138 -6.97 -104.69 34.90
CA THR A 138 -5.80 -103.92 34.44
C THR A 138 -5.83 -103.74 32.93
N THR A 139 -6.13 -104.81 32.20
CA THR A 139 -6.25 -104.75 30.73
C THR A 139 -7.38 -103.79 30.32
N HIS A 140 -8.53 -103.83 30.99
CA HIS A 140 -9.62 -102.89 30.73
C HIS A 140 -9.25 -101.45 31.05
N GLY A 141 -8.48 -101.20 32.12
CA GLY A 141 -7.93 -99.89 32.45
C GLY A 141 -7.03 -99.36 31.33
N ILE A 142 -6.06 -100.16 30.90
CA ILE A 142 -5.14 -99.82 29.80
C ILE A 142 -5.94 -99.50 28.52
N VAL A 143 -6.90 -100.34 28.13
CA VAL A 143 -7.71 -100.11 26.93
C VAL A 143 -8.54 -98.82 27.02
N ARG A 144 -9.03 -98.46 28.21
CA ARG A 144 -9.78 -97.22 28.43
C ARG A 144 -8.88 -96.00 28.26
N GLU A 145 -7.69 -96.01 28.85
CA GLU A 145 -6.73 -94.91 28.72
C GLU A 145 -6.26 -94.76 27.28
N TRP A 146 -5.97 -95.86 26.58
CA TRP A 146 -5.66 -95.82 25.14
C TRP A 146 -6.77 -95.16 24.32
N ARG A 147 -8.04 -95.48 24.61
CA ARG A 147 -9.18 -94.83 23.94
C ARG A 147 -9.31 -93.35 24.31
N ASN A 148 -8.98 -92.96 25.54
CA ASN A 148 -8.98 -91.56 25.95
C ASN A 148 -7.86 -90.79 25.24
N MET A 149 -6.64 -91.31 25.24
CA MET A 149 -5.50 -90.73 24.51
C MET A 149 -5.81 -90.57 23.01
N GLN A 150 -6.48 -91.55 22.40
CA GLN A 150 -6.90 -91.45 21.00
C GLN A 150 -7.87 -90.28 20.77
N LYS A 151 -8.84 -90.08 21.66
CA LYS A 151 -9.77 -88.94 21.57
C LYS A 151 -9.07 -87.60 21.77
N GLU A 152 -8.16 -87.53 22.74
CA GLU A 152 -7.35 -86.32 22.99
C GLU A 152 -6.45 -85.99 21.80
N TRP A 153 -5.87 -87.00 21.16
CA TRP A 153 -5.08 -86.84 19.95
C TRP A 153 -5.91 -86.28 18.78
N GLU A 154 -7.13 -86.80 18.58
CA GLU A 154 -8.06 -86.29 17.56
C GLU A 154 -8.47 -84.84 17.85
N ALA A 155 -8.73 -84.49 19.12
CA ALA A 155 -9.03 -83.13 19.53
C ALA A 155 -7.83 -82.17 19.32
N PHE A 156 -6.61 -82.64 19.61
CA PHE A 156 -5.39 -81.88 19.36
C PHE A 156 -5.17 -81.59 17.87
N GLU A 157 -5.33 -82.60 17.01
CA GLU A 157 -5.21 -82.41 15.55
C GLU A 157 -6.34 -81.53 14.99
N ALA A 158 -7.53 -81.55 15.58
CA ALA A 158 -8.59 -80.59 15.23
C ALA A 158 -8.21 -79.15 15.61
N SER A 159 -7.76 -78.92 16.86
CA SER A 159 -7.32 -77.60 17.33
C SER A 159 -6.14 -77.06 16.52
N LYS A 160 -5.18 -77.91 16.16
CA LYS A 160 -4.05 -77.54 15.30
C LYS A 160 -4.51 -77.06 13.91
N LYS A 161 -5.55 -77.66 13.35
CA LYS A 161 -6.15 -77.21 12.08
C LYS A 161 -6.86 -75.86 12.25
N GLU A 162 -7.60 -75.67 13.34
CA GLU A 162 -8.24 -74.38 13.64
C GLU A 162 -7.20 -73.25 13.78
N ILE A 163 -6.14 -73.47 14.56
CA ILE A 163 -5.03 -72.51 14.71
C ILE A 163 -4.38 -72.21 13.36
N ALA A 164 -4.22 -73.21 12.49
CA ALA A 164 -3.68 -72.99 11.14
C ALA A 164 -4.60 -72.11 10.28
N VAL A 165 -5.93 -72.30 10.39
CA VAL A 165 -6.94 -71.45 9.72
C VAL A 165 -6.92 -70.04 10.27
N GLU A 166 -6.92 -69.87 11.59
CA GLU A 166 -6.84 -68.55 12.24
C GLU A 166 -5.55 -67.82 11.87
N LYS A 167 -4.41 -68.52 11.83
CA LYS A 167 -3.13 -67.95 11.37
C LYS A 167 -3.22 -67.47 9.92
N ALA A 168 -3.89 -68.23 9.05
CA ALA A 168 -4.12 -67.82 7.66
C ALA A 168 -5.03 -66.59 7.58
N GLN A 169 -6.11 -66.54 8.36
CA GLN A 169 -6.99 -65.37 8.44
C GLN A 169 -6.27 -64.13 8.97
N MET A 170 -5.45 -64.28 10.01
CA MET A 170 -4.62 -63.20 10.55
C MET A 170 -3.60 -62.69 9.53
N ALA A 171 -3.05 -63.56 8.69
CA ALA A 171 -2.19 -63.12 7.59
C ALA A 171 -2.97 -62.28 6.56
N VAL A 172 -4.18 -62.69 6.19
CA VAL A 172 -5.06 -61.92 5.29
C VAL A 172 -5.42 -60.56 5.89
N LEU A 173 -5.91 -60.52 7.14
CA LEU A 173 -6.27 -59.27 7.82
C LEU A 173 -5.07 -58.32 7.95
N LYS A 174 -3.87 -58.85 8.19
CA LYS A 174 -2.65 -58.04 8.23
C LYS A 174 -2.37 -57.40 6.87
N THR A 175 -2.54 -58.13 5.78
CA THR A 175 -2.35 -57.56 4.43
C THR A 175 -3.40 -56.52 4.08
N GLU A 176 -4.65 -56.73 4.48
CA GLU A 176 -5.74 -55.76 4.29
C GLU A 176 -5.47 -54.48 5.10
N LEU A 177 -5.04 -54.62 6.36
CA LEU A 177 -4.71 -53.49 7.22
C LEU A 177 -3.57 -52.63 6.64
N GLU A 178 -2.51 -53.25 6.13
CA GLU A 178 -1.42 -52.50 5.50
C GLU A 178 -1.88 -51.82 4.19
N ALA A 179 -2.76 -52.46 3.42
CA ALA A 179 -3.33 -51.86 2.21
C ALA A 179 -4.22 -50.65 2.54
N ASP A 180 -5.06 -50.74 3.57
CA ASP A 180 -5.93 -49.63 3.99
C ASP A 180 -5.13 -48.50 4.64
N LYS A 181 -4.07 -48.82 5.38
CA LYS A 181 -3.12 -47.82 5.87
C LYS A 181 -2.45 -47.06 4.71
N ALA A 182 -2.02 -47.75 3.66
CA ALA A 182 -1.45 -47.10 2.49
C ALA A 182 -2.45 -46.17 1.78
N LYS A 183 -3.71 -46.60 1.62
CA LYS A 183 -4.77 -45.74 1.07
C LYS A 183 -4.99 -44.49 1.92
N PHE A 184 -5.06 -44.64 3.23
CA PHE A 184 -5.24 -43.51 4.15
C PHE A 184 -4.09 -42.50 4.04
N GLU A 185 -2.85 -42.95 3.99
CA GLU A 185 -1.69 -42.05 3.82
C GLU A 185 -1.73 -41.29 2.48
N ASP A 186 -2.22 -41.91 1.40
CA ASP A 186 -2.34 -41.26 0.10
C ASP A 186 -3.51 -40.27 0.03
N GLU A 187 -4.64 -40.59 0.66
CA GLU A 187 -5.76 -39.66 0.87
C GLU A 187 -5.30 -38.46 1.70
N GLN A 188 -4.59 -38.70 2.81
CA GLN A 188 -4.03 -37.64 3.66
C GLN A 188 -3.11 -36.71 2.86
N LYS A 189 -2.18 -37.24 2.06
CA LYS A 189 -1.32 -36.41 1.19
C LYS A 189 -2.16 -35.57 0.22
N THR A 190 -3.21 -36.14 -0.34
CA THR A 190 -4.09 -35.45 -1.30
C THR A 190 -4.88 -34.32 -0.62
N GLU A 191 -5.37 -34.55 0.61
CA GLU A 191 -6.02 -33.54 1.44
C GLU A 191 -5.06 -32.42 1.82
N GLU A 192 -3.85 -32.76 2.27
CA GLU A 192 -2.80 -31.79 2.61
C GLU A 192 -2.39 -30.96 1.39
N TRP A 193 -2.27 -31.57 0.22
CA TRP A 193 -1.98 -30.85 -1.03
C TRP A 193 -3.11 -29.89 -1.40
N SER A 194 -4.36 -30.31 -1.24
CA SER A 194 -5.54 -29.47 -1.47
C SER A 194 -5.59 -28.32 -0.47
N ALA A 195 -5.37 -28.58 0.82
CA ALA A 195 -5.32 -27.57 1.87
C ALA A 195 -4.19 -26.55 1.64
N MET A 196 -3.00 -27.02 1.26
CA MET A 196 -1.87 -26.17 0.89
C MET A 196 -2.17 -25.33 -0.37
N GLY A 197 -2.88 -25.90 -1.35
CA GLY A 197 -3.37 -25.18 -2.52
C GLY A 197 -4.32 -24.05 -2.17
N TRP A 198 -5.31 -24.31 -1.31
CA TRP A 198 -6.25 -23.30 -0.81
C TRP A 198 -5.57 -22.23 0.04
N LYS A 199 -4.66 -22.63 0.93
CA LYS A 199 -3.87 -21.71 1.75
C LYS A 199 -3.06 -20.74 0.88
N LYS A 200 -2.37 -21.23 -0.15
CA LYS A 200 -1.65 -20.37 -1.11
C LYS A 200 -2.55 -19.40 -1.83
N LYS A 201 -3.75 -19.83 -2.26
CA LYS A 201 -4.73 -18.95 -2.90
C LYS A 201 -5.21 -17.85 -1.94
N ALA A 202 -5.55 -18.21 -0.71
CA ALA A 202 -5.97 -17.25 0.31
C ALA A 202 -4.85 -16.24 0.66
N GLU A 203 -3.60 -16.70 0.78
CA GLU A 203 -2.45 -15.82 0.99
C GLU A 203 -2.21 -14.89 -0.19
N ALA A 204 -2.37 -15.36 -1.43
CA ALA A 204 -2.25 -14.53 -2.64
C ALA A 204 -3.35 -13.46 -2.72
N GLU A 205 -4.61 -13.82 -2.45
CA GLU A 205 -5.72 -12.87 -2.40
C GLU A 205 -5.54 -11.84 -1.27
N ALA A 206 -5.08 -12.27 -0.09
CA ALA A 206 -4.76 -11.36 1.00
C ALA A 206 -3.63 -10.39 0.65
N ALA A 207 -2.60 -10.84 -0.08
CA ALA A 207 -1.53 -9.98 -0.58
C ALA A 207 -2.04 -8.94 -1.60
N LEU A 208 -2.91 -9.34 -2.53
CA LEU A 208 -3.55 -8.41 -3.47
C LEU A 208 -4.38 -7.36 -2.74
N LEU A 209 -5.20 -7.77 -1.77
CA LEU A 209 -5.99 -6.84 -0.95
C LEU A 209 -5.11 -5.89 -0.14
N ALA A 210 -3.96 -6.35 0.36
CA ALA A 210 -3.00 -5.50 1.06
C ALA A 210 -2.39 -4.45 0.13
N GLU A 211 -1.99 -4.83 -1.08
CA GLU A 211 -1.48 -3.92 -2.10
C GLU A 211 -2.55 -2.90 -2.56
N GLU A 212 -3.79 -3.32 -2.77
CA GLU A 212 -4.90 -2.41 -3.09
C GLU A 212 -5.16 -1.40 -1.97
N ARG A 213 -5.20 -1.85 -0.72
CA ARG A 213 -5.34 -0.95 0.44
C ARG A 213 -4.20 0.05 0.53
N LYS A 214 -2.97 -0.37 0.23
CA LYS A 214 -1.80 0.51 0.18
C LYS A 214 -1.94 1.55 -0.93
N ARG A 215 -2.25 1.13 -2.16
CA ARG A 215 -2.49 2.03 -3.31
C ARG A 215 -3.61 3.03 -3.03
N TRP A 216 -4.67 2.61 -2.37
CA TRP A 216 -5.77 3.48 -1.99
C TRP A 216 -5.33 4.56 -0.99
N LYS A 217 -4.57 4.18 0.05
CA LYS A 217 -4.00 5.14 1.00
C LYS A 217 -3.08 6.16 0.32
N GLU A 218 -2.19 5.70 -0.56
CA GLU A 218 -1.29 6.57 -1.33
C GLU A 218 -2.07 7.53 -2.26
N ALA A 219 -3.17 7.07 -2.86
CA ALA A 219 -4.05 7.91 -3.67
C ALA A 219 -4.76 8.97 -2.84
N CYS A 220 -5.29 8.61 -1.67
CA CYS A 220 -5.89 9.56 -0.74
C CYS A 220 -4.88 10.61 -0.24
N GLU A 221 -3.65 10.19 0.04
CA GLU A 221 -2.59 11.11 0.47
C GLU A 221 -2.21 12.09 -0.64
N ARG A 222 -2.07 11.61 -1.89
CA ARG A 222 -1.86 12.49 -3.05
C ARG A 222 -2.98 13.50 -3.23
N ASP A 223 -4.24 13.06 -3.25
CA ASP A 223 -5.40 13.97 -3.40
C ASP A 223 -5.46 15.00 -2.26
N ASN A 224 -5.14 14.62 -1.03
CA ASN A 224 -5.10 15.55 0.10
C ASN A 224 -3.99 16.60 -0.07
N ASN A 225 -2.80 16.17 -0.50
CA ASN A 225 -1.70 17.08 -0.79
C ASN A 225 -2.04 18.04 -1.93
N GLU A 226 -2.65 17.57 -3.02
CA GLU A 226 -3.14 18.41 -4.13
C GLU A 226 -4.20 19.40 -3.66
N LYS A 227 -5.15 18.98 -2.82
CA LYS A 227 -6.13 19.91 -2.22
C LYS A 227 -5.48 20.93 -1.29
N ARG A 228 -4.36 20.60 -0.65
CA ARG A 228 -3.60 21.55 0.17
C ARG A 228 -2.86 22.55 -0.71
N THR A 229 -2.24 22.12 -1.81
CA THR A 229 -1.58 23.05 -2.75
C THR A 229 -2.57 24.01 -3.38
N LEU A 230 -3.71 23.51 -3.87
CA LEU A 230 -4.79 24.34 -4.44
C LEU A 230 -5.34 25.34 -3.42
N ARG A 231 -5.51 24.93 -2.15
CA ARG A 231 -5.92 25.86 -1.08
C ARG A 231 -4.89 26.97 -0.87
N ASN A 232 -3.61 26.65 -0.87
CA ASN A 232 -2.54 27.64 -0.73
C ASN A 232 -2.52 28.61 -1.93
N GLU A 233 -2.66 28.10 -3.14
CA GLU A 233 -2.76 28.91 -4.37
C GLU A 233 -3.96 29.85 -4.33
N ALA A 234 -5.13 29.36 -3.91
CA ALA A 234 -6.34 30.18 -3.75
C ALA A 234 -6.13 31.30 -2.72
N VAL A 235 -5.44 31.03 -1.61
CA VAL A 235 -5.08 32.05 -0.61
C VAL A 235 -4.14 33.09 -1.20
N ASN A 236 -3.12 32.67 -1.95
CA ASN A 236 -2.18 33.58 -2.61
C ASN A 236 -2.87 34.47 -3.64
N LEU A 237 -3.70 33.89 -4.53
CA LEU A 237 -4.48 34.63 -5.51
C LEU A 237 -5.44 35.62 -4.85
N LYS A 238 -6.06 35.23 -3.73
CA LYS A 238 -6.92 36.15 -2.96
C LYS A 238 -6.12 37.33 -2.40
N ALA A 239 -4.91 37.09 -1.89
CA ALA A 239 -4.04 38.16 -1.41
C ALA A 239 -3.61 39.10 -2.56
N GLU A 240 -3.30 38.55 -3.74
CA GLU A 240 -2.95 39.33 -4.93
C GLU A 240 -4.12 40.16 -5.46
N ILE A 241 -5.34 39.61 -5.47
CA ILE A 241 -6.56 40.35 -5.80
C ILE A 241 -6.76 41.53 -4.85
N GLU A 242 -6.58 41.33 -3.54
CA GLU A 242 -6.72 42.41 -2.56
C GLU A 242 -5.62 43.47 -2.71
N LYS A 243 -4.39 43.07 -3.08
CA LYS A 243 -3.31 44.00 -3.41
C LYS A 243 -3.65 44.81 -4.66
N LEU A 244 -4.06 44.16 -5.75
CA LEU A 244 -4.45 44.82 -7.01
C LEU A 244 -5.66 45.72 -6.84
N LYS A 245 -6.62 45.37 -5.97
CA LYS A 245 -7.72 46.27 -5.62
C LYS A 245 -7.23 47.55 -4.97
N LYS A 246 -6.28 47.47 -4.02
CA LYS A 246 -5.68 48.66 -3.39
C LYS A 246 -4.93 49.51 -4.42
N GLU A 247 -4.10 48.89 -5.24
CA GLU A 247 -3.39 49.59 -6.32
C GLU A 247 -4.36 50.24 -7.31
N LYS A 248 -5.46 49.56 -7.67
CA LYS A 248 -6.51 50.13 -8.52
C LYS A 248 -7.16 51.34 -7.86
N THR A 249 -7.51 51.28 -6.58
CA THR A 249 -8.08 52.44 -5.88
C THR A 249 -7.07 53.59 -5.80
N ASP A 250 -5.79 53.31 -5.57
CA ASP A 250 -4.75 54.33 -5.55
C ASP A 250 -4.60 54.99 -6.92
N VAL A 251 -4.54 54.22 -8.00
CA VAL A 251 -4.49 54.73 -9.38
C VAL A 251 -5.74 55.53 -9.73
N GLU A 252 -6.94 55.08 -9.35
CA GLU A 252 -8.18 55.84 -9.55
C GLU A 252 -8.17 57.16 -8.77
N THR A 253 -7.65 57.19 -7.53
CA THR A 253 -7.52 58.45 -6.77
C THR A 253 -6.49 59.41 -7.40
N VAL A 254 -5.41 58.88 -7.98
CA VAL A 254 -4.42 59.68 -8.71
C VAL A 254 -5.03 60.21 -10.01
N ALA A 255 -5.73 59.37 -10.76
CA ALA A 255 -6.38 59.74 -12.02
C ALA A 255 -7.46 60.80 -11.81
N THR A 256 -8.30 60.67 -10.79
CA THR A 256 -9.32 61.66 -10.42
C THR A 256 -8.70 63.00 -9.99
N LYS A 257 -7.63 62.97 -9.20
CA LYS A 257 -6.86 64.19 -8.84
C LYS A 257 -6.22 64.85 -10.06
N ALA A 258 -5.62 64.06 -10.95
CA ALA A 258 -5.02 64.55 -12.19
C ALA A 258 -6.08 65.15 -13.13
N TRP A 259 -7.23 64.50 -13.27
CA TRP A 259 -8.37 65.00 -14.02
C TRP A 259 -8.89 66.32 -13.44
N SER A 260 -9.11 66.41 -12.12
CA SER A 260 -9.50 67.66 -11.46
C SER A 260 -8.45 68.77 -11.61
N HIS A 261 -7.15 68.43 -11.60
CA HIS A 261 -6.08 69.40 -11.84
C HIS A 261 -6.10 69.90 -13.29
N ARG A 262 -6.32 68.99 -14.24
CA ARG A 262 -6.45 69.31 -15.66
C ARG A 262 -7.65 70.21 -15.91
N GLU A 263 -8.83 69.85 -15.38
CA GLU A 263 -10.05 70.65 -15.48
C GLU A 263 -9.86 72.07 -14.91
N ARG A 264 -9.21 72.20 -13.74
CA ARG A 264 -8.84 73.52 -13.20
C ARG A 264 -7.83 74.28 -14.08
N SER A 265 -6.93 73.60 -14.76
CA SER A 265 -5.98 74.23 -15.69
C SER A 265 -6.72 74.72 -16.94
N GLU A 266 -7.57 73.88 -17.51
CA GLU A 266 -8.41 74.22 -18.67
C GLU A 266 -9.35 75.39 -18.34
N GLN A 267 -9.96 75.41 -17.15
CA GLN A 267 -10.82 76.52 -16.72
C GLN A 267 -10.04 77.83 -16.54
N LYS A 268 -8.81 77.77 -15.99
CA LYS A 268 -7.92 78.94 -15.94
C LYS A 268 -7.54 79.41 -17.34
N GLU A 269 -7.25 78.51 -18.28
CA GLU A 269 -6.97 78.86 -19.67
C GLU A 269 -8.18 79.54 -20.32
N VAL A 270 -9.40 79.04 -20.09
CA VAL A 270 -10.64 79.67 -20.56
C VAL A 270 -10.81 81.06 -19.96
N GLU A 271 -10.65 81.24 -18.63
CA GLU A 271 -10.70 82.55 -17.97
C GLU A 271 -9.65 83.52 -18.54
N THR A 272 -8.44 83.03 -18.84
CA THR A 272 -7.41 83.85 -19.51
C THR A 272 -7.81 84.23 -20.94
N CYS A 273 -8.43 83.33 -21.70
CA CYS A 273 -8.95 83.62 -23.03
C CYS A 273 -10.11 84.61 -22.98
N GLU A 274 -11.02 84.50 -22.02
CA GLU A 274 -12.13 85.45 -21.82
C GLU A 274 -11.62 86.84 -21.44
N THR A 275 -10.66 86.94 -20.52
CA THR A 275 -10.04 88.23 -20.17
C THR A 275 -9.27 88.83 -21.34
N LEU A 276 -8.55 88.01 -22.13
CA LEU A 276 -7.94 88.46 -23.38
C LEU A 276 -8.98 88.91 -24.41
N ALA A 277 -10.09 88.21 -24.55
CA ALA A 277 -11.18 88.59 -25.44
C ALA A 277 -11.82 89.92 -25.00
N HIS A 278 -11.99 90.14 -23.70
CA HIS A 278 -12.46 91.40 -23.15
C HIS A 278 -11.49 92.55 -23.46
N ARG A 279 -10.18 92.34 -23.24
CA ARG A 279 -9.15 93.32 -23.63
C ARG A 279 -9.13 93.57 -25.14
N ASN A 280 -9.30 92.55 -25.96
CA ASN A 280 -9.39 92.73 -27.41
C ASN A 280 -10.62 93.56 -27.81
N LYS A 281 -11.75 93.37 -27.12
CA LYS A 281 -12.94 94.20 -27.30
C LYS A 281 -12.69 95.64 -26.89
N GLU A 282 -12.05 95.86 -25.73
CA GLU A 282 -11.63 97.19 -25.27
C GLU A 282 -10.66 97.85 -26.25
N ILE A 283 -9.67 97.11 -26.78
CA ILE A 283 -8.77 97.59 -27.83
C ILE A 283 -9.56 97.97 -29.10
N ALA A 284 -10.52 97.16 -29.52
CA ALA A 284 -11.36 97.47 -30.67
C ALA A 284 -12.21 98.73 -30.44
N GLU A 285 -12.80 98.89 -29.26
CA GLU A 285 -13.55 100.09 -28.85
C GLU A 285 -12.64 101.33 -28.81
N LEU A 286 -11.45 101.23 -28.21
CA LEU A 286 -10.44 102.29 -28.20
C LEU A 286 -9.96 102.65 -29.61
N THR A 287 -9.81 101.67 -30.49
CA THR A 287 -9.43 101.89 -31.90
C THR A 287 -10.54 102.64 -32.65
N SER A 288 -11.81 102.30 -32.40
CA SER A 288 -12.96 103.00 -32.98
C SER A 288 -13.02 104.45 -32.51
N LEU A 289 -12.83 104.71 -31.21
CA LEU A 289 -12.78 106.05 -30.65
C LEU A 289 -11.61 106.88 -31.21
N LEU A 290 -10.46 106.24 -31.44
CA LEU A 290 -9.31 106.91 -32.05
C LEU A 290 -9.59 107.31 -33.51
N LEU A 291 -10.26 106.43 -34.27
CA LEU A 291 -10.73 106.72 -35.62
C LEU A 291 -11.74 107.88 -35.64
N GLU A 292 -12.70 107.91 -34.71
CA GLU A 292 -13.62 109.04 -34.55
C GLU A 292 -12.87 110.34 -34.17
N GLN A 293 -11.85 110.26 -33.31
CA GLN A 293 -11.01 111.41 -32.98
C GLN A 293 -10.21 111.92 -34.18
N GLU A 294 -9.74 111.02 -35.03
CA GLU A 294 -9.02 111.38 -36.26
C GLU A 294 -9.98 112.01 -37.29
N GLN A 295 -11.18 111.45 -37.46
CA GLN A 295 -12.21 112.01 -38.32
C GLN A 295 -12.68 113.41 -37.85
N THR A 296 -12.89 113.60 -36.55
CA THR A 296 -13.24 114.92 -35.99
C THR A 296 -12.12 115.95 -36.12
N LYS A 297 -10.84 115.52 -36.11
CA LYS A 297 -9.71 116.41 -36.43
C LYS A 297 -9.68 116.78 -37.90
N GLU A 298 -9.93 115.84 -38.81
CA GLU A 298 -10.03 116.11 -40.24
C GLU A 298 -11.19 117.08 -40.53
N GLU A 299 -12.34 116.90 -39.88
CA GLU A 299 -13.48 117.83 -39.94
C GLU A 299 -13.12 119.22 -39.40
N HIS A 300 -12.37 119.30 -38.29
CA HIS A 300 -11.88 120.57 -37.75
C HIS A 300 -10.91 121.27 -38.72
N ASP A 301 -10.00 120.53 -39.36
CA ASP A 301 -9.07 121.08 -40.34
C ASP A 301 -9.78 121.49 -41.66
N ALA A 302 -10.86 120.80 -42.04
CA ALA A 302 -11.74 121.22 -43.13
C ALA A 302 -12.48 122.53 -42.78
N ALA A 303 -13.10 122.60 -41.60
CA ALA A 303 -13.78 123.81 -41.12
C ALA A 303 -12.83 125.01 -40.99
N LYS A 304 -11.56 124.77 -40.66
CA LYS A 304 -10.51 125.79 -40.62
C LYS A 304 -10.17 126.34 -42.01
N LYS A 305 -10.15 125.48 -43.05
CA LYS A 305 -9.98 125.91 -44.45
C LYS A 305 -11.18 126.71 -44.95
N ASP A 306 -12.39 126.29 -44.62
CA ASP A 306 -13.61 127.04 -44.98
C ASP A 306 -13.66 128.42 -44.31
N LEU A 307 -13.24 128.50 -43.04
CA LEU A 307 -13.14 129.77 -42.32
C LEU A 307 -12.08 130.70 -42.95
N GLN A 308 -10.98 130.16 -43.47
CA GLN A 308 -10.01 130.93 -44.25
C GLN A 308 -10.58 131.42 -45.59
N LEU A 309 -11.39 130.61 -46.27
CA LEU A 309 -12.04 130.99 -47.53
C LEU A 309 -12.98 132.20 -47.32
N VAL A 310 -13.81 132.15 -46.26
CA VAL A 310 -14.72 133.24 -45.89
C VAL A 310 -13.97 134.52 -45.53
N GLN A 311 -12.79 134.42 -44.89
CA GLN A 311 -11.95 135.59 -44.61
C GLN A 311 -11.40 136.24 -45.88
N VAL A 312 -11.03 135.46 -46.91
CA VAL A 312 -10.59 135.97 -48.21
C VAL A 312 -11.74 136.66 -48.95
N GLU A 313 -12.93 136.06 -48.97
CA GLU A 313 -14.12 136.68 -49.59
C GLU A 313 -14.53 137.99 -48.90
N LYS A 314 -14.44 138.04 -47.57
CA LYS A 314 -14.69 139.27 -46.80
C LYS A 314 -13.69 140.37 -47.14
N ALA A 315 -12.42 140.04 -47.36
CA ALA A 315 -11.40 140.99 -47.79
C ALA A 315 -11.65 141.51 -49.22
N GLU A 316 -12.14 140.65 -50.12
CA GLU A 316 -12.48 141.02 -51.50
C GLU A 316 -13.74 141.93 -51.57
N LEU A 317 -14.73 141.69 -50.70
CA LEU A 317 -15.90 142.57 -50.57
C LEU A 317 -15.51 143.96 -50.02
N ALA A 318 -14.59 144.03 -49.07
CA ALA A 318 -14.07 145.31 -48.56
C ALA A 318 -13.34 146.11 -49.64
N ARG A 319 -12.61 145.44 -50.54
CA ARG A 319 -11.94 146.07 -51.69
C ARG A 319 -12.95 146.67 -52.68
N ARG A 320 -14.05 145.97 -52.99
CA ARG A 320 -15.09 146.46 -53.91
C ARG A 320 -15.87 147.65 -53.36
N LEU A 321 -16.10 147.71 -52.04
CA LEU A 321 -16.73 148.85 -51.38
C LEU A 321 -15.87 150.12 -51.49
N SER A 322 -14.56 150.01 -51.25
CA SER A 322 -13.63 151.14 -51.38
C SER A 322 -13.55 151.69 -52.82
N GLU A 323 -13.72 150.83 -53.83
CA GLU A 323 -13.70 151.25 -55.23
C GLU A 323 -15.01 151.90 -55.69
N ILE A 324 -16.14 151.63 -55.02
CA ILE A 324 -17.41 152.33 -55.25
C ILE A 324 -17.41 153.70 -54.58
N ASP A 325 -16.90 153.83 -53.35
CA ASP A 325 -16.81 155.12 -52.65
C ASP A 325 -15.95 156.13 -53.43
N LYS A 326 -14.86 155.67 -54.04
CA LYS A 326 -14.00 156.52 -54.89
C LYS A 326 -14.71 157.03 -56.15
N LYS A 327 -15.56 156.19 -56.76
CA LYS A 327 -16.36 156.56 -57.94
C LYS A 327 -17.51 157.50 -57.60
N LEU A 328 -18.02 157.45 -56.37
CA LEU A 328 -19.03 158.38 -55.87
C LEU A 328 -18.42 159.77 -55.64
N GLU A 329 -17.21 159.82 -55.08
CA GLU A 329 -16.46 161.05 -54.85
C GLU A 329 -16.14 161.80 -56.16
N ASP A 330 -15.71 161.06 -57.19
CA ASP A 330 -15.43 161.61 -58.53
C ASP A 330 -16.70 162.17 -59.22
N ALA A 331 -17.87 161.56 -59.00
CA ALA A 331 -19.15 161.99 -59.57
C ALA A 331 -19.72 163.26 -58.89
N GLU A 332 -19.56 163.39 -57.57
CA GLU A 332 -20.01 164.56 -56.81
C GLU A 332 -19.16 165.81 -57.15
N THR A 333 -17.86 165.61 -57.40
CA THR A 333 -16.93 166.69 -57.79
C THR A 333 -17.24 167.25 -59.19
N ALA A 334 -17.73 166.40 -60.11
CA ALA A 334 -18.16 166.81 -61.45
C ALA A 334 -19.49 167.61 -61.43
N ARG A 335 -20.41 167.29 -60.53
CA ARG A 335 -21.70 168.00 -60.37
C ARG A 335 -21.51 169.44 -59.86
N VAL A 336 -20.67 169.62 -58.84
CA VAL A 336 -20.38 170.93 -58.24
C VAL A 336 -19.67 171.87 -59.23
N THR A 337 -18.85 171.32 -60.12
CA THR A 337 -18.17 172.08 -61.18
C THR A 337 -19.14 172.56 -62.28
N ALA A 338 -20.18 171.77 -62.59
CA ALA A 338 -21.19 172.14 -63.59
C ALA A 338 -22.18 173.21 -63.09
N GLU A 339 -22.55 173.19 -61.81
CA GLU A 339 -23.44 174.21 -61.20
C GLU A 339 -22.77 175.60 -61.10
N SER A 340 -21.44 175.67 -61.00
CA SER A 340 -20.66 176.92 -60.92
C SER A 340 -20.61 177.72 -62.26
N ILE A 341 -20.77 177.05 -63.41
CA ILE A 341 -20.65 177.68 -64.75
C ILE A 341 -22.00 178.26 -65.24
N MET A 342 -23.13 177.78 -64.73
CA MET A 342 -24.46 178.24 -65.15
C MET A 342 -24.86 179.60 -64.54
N GLY A 343 -24.39 179.91 -63.33
CA GLY A 343 -24.74 181.16 -62.61
C GLY A 343 -24.37 182.48 -63.32
N PRO A 344 -23.19 182.59 -63.98
CA PRO A 344 -22.80 183.81 -64.70
C PRO A 344 -23.51 184.01 -66.06
N LEU A 345 -23.83 182.92 -66.77
CA LEU A 345 -24.39 182.98 -68.12
C LEU A 345 -25.85 183.46 -68.15
N THR A 346 -26.65 183.04 -67.17
CA THR A 346 -28.06 183.43 -67.06
C THR A 346 -28.22 184.93 -66.73
N ASN A 347 -27.28 185.51 -65.99
CA ASN A 347 -27.27 186.94 -65.66
C ASN A 347 -26.88 187.84 -66.84
N ASN A 348 -25.93 187.41 -67.68
CA ASN A 348 -25.52 188.17 -68.87
C ASN A 348 -26.61 188.19 -69.96
N MET A 349 -27.41 187.12 -70.08
CA MET A 349 -28.54 187.08 -71.02
C MET A 349 -29.69 188.02 -70.61
N LEU A 350 -29.98 188.14 -69.31
CA LEU A 350 -31.01 189.04 -68.79
C LEU A 350 -30.62 190.53 -68.93
N TRP A 351 -29.33 190.84 -68.78
CA TRP A 351 -28.80 192.20 -68.92
C TRP A 351 -28.89 192.73 -70.36
N MET A 352 -28.55 191.90 -71.36
CA MET A 352 -28.64 192.27 -72.78
C MET A 352 -30.07 192.57 -73.25
N GLN A 353 -31.06 191.84 -72.73
CA GLN A 353 -32.45 191.97 -73.17
C GLN A 353 -33.12 193.28 -72.72
N HIS A 354 -32.75 193.81 -71.54
CA HIS A 354 -33.41 194.98 -70.96
C HIS A 354 -32.74 196.34 -71.29
N HIS A 355 -31.44 196.36 -71.62
CA HIS A 355 -30.68 197.64 -71.67
C HIS A 355 -29.95 197.92 -73.00
N GLY A 356 -29.69 196.91 -73.85
CA GLY A 356 -28.88 197.08 -75.07
C GLY A 356 -29.65 197.58 -76.30
N VAL A 357 -30.88 197.08 -76.53
CA VAL A 357 -31.63 197.34 -77.77
C VAL A 357 -32.32 198.72 -77.78
N ILE A 358 -32.70 199.25 -76.61
CA ILE A 358 -33.39 200.55 -76.50
C ILE A 358 -32.44 201.75 -76.71
N ASN A 359 -31.16 201.62 -76.35
CA ASN A 359 -30.18 202.70 -76.50
C ASN A 359 -29.68 202.90 -77.95
N ILE A 360 -29.67 201.84 -78.76
CA ILE A 360 -29.31 201.96 -80.19
C ILE A 360 -30.45 202.63 -80.99
N VAL A 361 -31.70 202.38 -80.61
CA VAL A 361 -32.87 203.03 -81.26
C VAL A 361 -32.99 204.51 -80.86
N ASN A 362 -32.61 204.90 -79.63
CA ASN A 362 -32.55 206.33 -79.27
C ASN A 362 -31.43 207.10 -80.01
N SER A 363 -30.38 206.41 -80.49
CA SER A 363 -29.36 207.02 -81.34
C SER A 363 -29.81 207.24 -82.79
N ILE A 364 -30.94 206.67 -83.22
CA ILE A 364 -31.55 206.93 -84.54
C ILE A 364 -32.20 208.32 -84.63
N MET A 365 -32.47 209.02 -83.52
CA MET A 365 -33.47 210.10 -83.55
C MET A 365 -33.01 211.53 -83.21
N ASN A 366 -31.73 211.78 -82.92
CA ASN A 366 -31.33 213.06 -82.29
C ASN A 366 -30.09 213.81 -82.82
N SER A 367 -29.79 213.79 -84.12
CA SER A 367 -28.88 214.81 -84.70
C SER A 367 -29.19 215.34 -86.10
N ILE A 368 -30.39 215.09 -86.64
CA ILE A 368 -31.00 215.91 -87.73
C ILE A 368 -31.25 217.38 -87.28
N LYS A 369 -30.91 217.75 -86.04
CA LYS A 369 -31.04 219.10 -85.46
C LYS A 369 -29.73 219.84 -85.17
N LEU A 370 -28.56 219.34 -85.62
CA LEU A 370 -27.28 220.04 -85.46
C LEU A 370 -26.71 220.63 -86.78
N ASP A 371 -27.53 220.75 -87.82
CA ASP A 371 -27.18 221.45 -89.07
C ASP A 371 -27.51 222.97 -89.05
N GLU A 372 -28.22 223.50 -88.04
CA GLU A 372 -28.68 224.91 -88.04
C GLU A 372 -27.94 225.87 -87.08
N SER A 373 -27.15 225.36 -86.12
CA SER A 373 -26.61 226.20 -85.02
C SER A 373 -25.15 226.63 -85.14
N VAL A 374 -24.34 226.09 -86.06
CA VAL A 374 -22.94 226.52 -86.25
C VAL A 374 -22.75 227.46 -87.45
N ALA A 375 -23.73 227.55 -88.36
CA ALA A 375 -23.76 228.57 -89.42
C ALA A 375 -24.02 230.02 -88.90
N LYS A 376 -24.26 230.23 -87.59
CA LYS A 376 -24.56 231.55 -86.99
C LYS A 376 -23.53 232.07 -85.99
N LEU A 377 -22.45 231.33 -85.71
CA LEU A 377 -21.39 231.75 -84.79
C LEU A 377 -20.01 231.37 -85.35
N MET A 378 -19.56 232.08 -86.40
CA MET A 378 -18.18 232.53 -86.68
C MET A 378 -18.02 232.89 -88.17
N VAL A 379 -18.73 233.94 -88.62
CA VAL A 379 -18.13 234.92 -89.55
C VAL A 379 -17.59 236.02 -88.65
N THR A 380 -16.31 235.89 -88.35
CA THR A 380 -15.31 236.85 -88.84
C THR A 380 -14.27 236.04 -89.58
#